data_AF-A0A235H9Q4-F1
#
_entry.id   AF-A0A235H9Q4-F1
#
_cell.length_a   1.000
_cell.length_b   1.000
_cell.length_c   1.000
_cell.angle_alpha   90.00
_cell.angle_beta   90.00
_cell.angle_gamma   90.00
#
_symmetry.space_group_name_H-M   'P 1'
#
loop_
_entity.id
_entity.type
_entity.pdbx_description
1 polymer ?
#
loop_
_entity_poly.entity_id
_entity_poly.type
_entity_poly.pdbx_seq_one_letter_code
_entity_poly.pdbx_strand_id
1 'polypeptide(L)'
;MAKLRMSKETQAADGVPPDAATAIPLHLALPDLPGGQDKSLKRVSDVLAPLDHGQKLQLYKMIRDGYLEDMAEPVAQMLVTMLNGRRSEHARRVWTGLFDALILRDDSLLSSGVRLAGALHLADVSAWWFALAPRMEPQVSRVQETVARLAKDQPLNEIFASAEAQSWADELRQRSLAVLARLRATPAEATAFLSEVSGFRAQMLKRHGVRQREGVSRADLERMETILLAAPAWAGQPLPSLLHGDPVRLAREMVRRGDCTRDGAAMFAVAGLHRRDDAALATRLFEAFPVAVAKDAIIGRLLVAAETLRATLTGSFLSKPGLLVADAVDDRDHPSAQLQHFLAWYDAVHALELDTTDRERNMVHQAFRELSNAVHEDLAPVLARRIEALTMHSVLDPLIERVRFVNEFQAQLARRGIVSSGKPWRAEDGNHVATVFRRLSSTGAAEGLRTLGQLADLADMLSYPIEITALDIALASVIEAALRQQQTFGAAETRLIDRVIAVSSDERKRCRWWVAPEVVTLLDAAEKSGIAGTAKK
;
A
#
# COMPACT_ATOMS: atom_id res chain seq x y z
N MET A 1 -37.87 -10.77 -50.21
CA MET A 1 -36.71 -11.55 -50.69
C MET A 1 -35.85 -11.94 -49.50
N ALA A 2 -35.59 -13.26 -49.35
CA ALA A 2 -34.69 -14.02 -48.43
C ALA A 2 -34.05 -13.25 -47.25
N LYS A 3 -34.31 -13.50 -45.95
CA LYS A 3 -34.26 -14.73 -45.11
C LYS A 3 -33.00 -15.58 -45.25
N LEU A 4 -32.15 -15.56 -44.21
CA LEU A 4 -31.58 -16.76 -43.59
C LEU A 4 -31.17 -16.50 -42.12
N ARG A 5 -31.79 -17.30 -41.25
CA ARG A 5 -31.55 -17.54 -39.81
C ARG A 5 -30.66 -18.79 -39.68
N MET A 6 -30.20 -19.05 -38.45
CA MET A 6 -29.73 -20.33 -37.85
C MET A 6 -28.22 -20.59 -37.99
N SER A 7 -27.47 -21.09 -37.01
CA SER A 7 -27.69 -21.48 -35.60
C SER A 7 -26.30 -21.68 -34.97
N LYS A 8 -26.10 -21.36 -33.67
CA LYS A 8 -25.75 -22.33 -32.57
C LYS A 8 -25.01 -23.58 -33.08
N GLU A 9 -23.82 -23.94 -32.61
CA GLU A 9 -23.57 -24.57 -31.31
C GLU A 9 -22.08 -24.96 -31.17
N THR A 10 -21.57 -24.96 -29.92
CA THR A 10 -20.40 -25.72 -29.39
C THR A 10 -19.01 -25.44 -29.99
N GLN A 11 -17.94 -25.24 -29.23
CA GLN A 11 -17.57 -25.78 -27.93
C GLN A 11 -16.45 -24.91 -27.33
N ALA A 12 -16.36 -24.89 -26.00
CA ALA A 12 -15.27 -24.31 -25.24
C ALA A 12 -13.92 -24.83 -25.75
N ALA A 13 -13.00 -23.91 -26.04
CA ALA A 13 -11.58 -24.22 -26.12
C ALA A 13 -10.92 -23.56 -24.92
N ASP A 14 -10.56 -24.41 -23.97
CA ASP A 14 -9.94 -24.10 -22.70
C ASP A 14 -8.81 -23.08 -22.83
N GLY A 15 -8.87 -22.10 -21.93
CA GLY A 15 -7.73 -21.27 -21.60
C GLY A 15 -6.61 -22.15 -21.05
N VAL A 16 -5.52 -22.25 -21.79
CA VAL A 16 -4.24 -22.70 -21.26
C VAL A 16 -3.46 -21.45 -20.84
N PRO A 17 -3.27 -21.20 -19.53
CA PRO A 17 -2.29 -20.23 -19.08
C PRO A 17 -0.90 -20.76 -19.40
N PRO A 18 0.07 -19.94 -19.86
CA PRO A 18 1.46 -20.36 -19.87
C PRO A 18 1.97 -20.37 -18.42
N ASP A 19 1.82 -21.54 -17.81
CA ASP A 19 2.54 -22.15 -16.70
C ASP A 19 2.75 -21.32 -15.43
N ALA A 20 1.77 -21.51 -14.53
CA ALA A 20 2.07 -21.84 -13.14
C ALA A 20 3.11 -22.98 -13.07
N ALA A 21 3.92 -22.95 -12.01
CA ALA A 21 4.90 -23.95 -11.65
C ALA A 21 4.38 -25.39 -11.82
N THR A 22 4.66 -26.00 -12.97
CA THR A 22 4.80 -27.45 -13.05
C THR A 22 6.13 -27.77 -12.38
N ALA A 23 6.07 -28.55 -11.31
CA ALA A 23 7.23 -29.26 -10.78
C ALA A 23 7.70 -30.25 -11.87
N ILE A 24 8.46 -29.74 -12.82
CA ILE A 24 9.15 -30.55 -13.82
C ILE A 24 10.32 -31.21 -13.08
N PRO A 25 10.47 -32.55 -13.12
CA PRO A 25 11.64 -33.18 -12.53
C PRO A 25 12.90 -32.58 -13.16
N LEU A 26 13.82 -32.12 -12.33
CA LEU A 26 15.15 -31.67 -12.73
C LEU A 26 15.89 -32.81 -13.43
N HIS A 27 15.68 -32.99 -14.73
CA HIS A 27 16.58 -33.79 -15.54
C HIS A 27 17.73 -32.90 -16.00
N LEU A 28 18.71 -32.74 -15.10
CA LEU A 28 20.05 -32.26 -15.42
C LEU A 28 20.69 -33.28 -16.37
N ALA A 29 20.89 -32.91 -17.63
CA ALA A 29 21.75 -33.67 -18.53
C ALA A 29 23.20 -33.34 -18.18
N LEU A 30 23.85 -34.22 -17.42
CA LEU A 30 25.29 -34.22 -17.21
C LEU A 30 25.99 -34.80 -18.47
N PRO A 31 27.15 -34.27 -18.89
CA PRO A 31 27.90 -34.83 -20.01
C PRO A 31 28.47 -36.23 -19.68
N ASP A 32 28.47 -37.13 -20.67
CA ASP A 32 28.75 -38.57 -20.53
C ASP A 32 30.13 -38.89 -19.93
N LEU A 33 30.13 -39.54 -18.76
CA LEU A 33 31.27 -40.17 -18.09
C LEU A 33 30.95 -41.67 -17.87
N PRO A 34 31.96 -42.57 -17.77
CA PRO A 34 31.73 -44.03 -17.84
C PRO A 34 30.75 -44.57 -16.78
N GLY A 35 29.84 -45.44 -17.23
CA GLY A 35 28.49 -45.75 -16.69
C GLY A 35 28.32 -46.39 -15.31
N GLY A 36 29.25 -46.21 -14.38
CA GLY A 36 29.07 -46.47 -12.95
C GLY A 36 28.81 -45.21 -12.12
N GLN A 37 29.40 -44.07 -12.53
CA GLN A 37 29.33 -42.80 -11.79
C GLN A 37 28.00 -42.06 -11.98
N ASP A 38 27.35 -42.21 -13.15
CA ASP A 38 26.08 -41.52 -13.48
C ASP A 38 24.91 -41.89 -12.57
N LYS A 39 24.79 -43.18 -12.19
CA LYS A 39 23.71 -43.62 -11.28
C LYS A 39 23.92 -43.07 -9.86
N SER A 40 25.17 -42.91 -9.43
CA SER A 40 25.52 -42.34 -8.14
C SER A 40 25.33 -40.83 -8.11
N LEU A 41 25.75 -40.11 -9.16
CA LEU A 41 25.54 -38.66 -9.28
C LEU A 41 24.07 -38.28 -9.41
N LYS A 42 23.27 -39.08 -10.14
CA LYS A 42 21.82 -38.89 -10.20
C LYS A 42 21.16 -39.03 -8.83
N ARG A 43 21.54 -40.05 -8.04
CA ARG A 43 21.05 -40.20 -6.66
C ARG A 43 21.47 -39.04 -5.76
N VAL A 44 22.70 -38.53 -5.92
CA VAL A 44 23.14 -37.33 -5.18
C VAL A 44 22.35 -36.11 -5.62
N SER A 45 22.08 -35.92 -6.91
CA SER A 45 21.20 -34.85 -7.42
C SER A 45 19.81 -34.92 -6.80
N ASP A 46 19.21 -36.10 -6.72
CA ASP A 46 17.89 -36.31 -6.13
C ASP A 46 17.86 -35.97 -4.62
N VAL A 47 18.96 -36.23 -3.90
CA VAL A 47 19.13 -35.87 -2.49
C VAL A 47 19.35 -34.36 -2.30
N LEU A 48 20.07 -33.72 -3.22
CA LEU A 48 20.35 -32.28 -3.14
C LEU A 48 19.20 -31.41 -3.65
N ALA A 49 18.35 -31.92 -4.54
CA ALA A 49 17.21 -31.20 -5.12
C ALA A 49 16.31 -30.51 -4.07
N PRO A 50 15.84 -31.18 -3.00
CA PRO A 50 14.95 -30.60 -2.00
C PRO A 50 15.61 -29.57 -1.07
N LEU A 51 16.94 -29.48 -1.04
CA LEU A 51 17.63 -28.50 -0.18
C LEU A 51 17.33 -27.07 -0.64
N ASP A 52 17.23 -26.14 0.30
CA ASP A 52 17.10 -24.74 -0.04
C ASP A 52 18.42 -24.16 -0.58
N HIS A 53 18.36 -22.94 -1.12
CA HIS A 53 19.53 -22.28 -1.71
C HIS A 53 20.65 -22.04 -0.66
N GLY A 54 20.31 -21.72 0.58
CA GLY A 54 21.28 -21.46 1.65
C GLY A 54 22.03 -22.73 2.03
N GLN A 55 21.29 -23.83 2.18
CA GLN A 55 21.83 -25.17 2.46
C GLN A 55 22.75 -25.66 1.35
N LYS A 56 22.35 -25.50 0.07
CA LYS A 56 23.18 -25.84 -1.09
C LYS A 56 24.49 -25.04 -1.12
N LEU A 57 24.42 -23.74 -0.81
CA LEU A 57 25.60 -22.87 -0.76
C LEU A 57 26.53 -23.23 0.40
N GLN A 58 25.98 -23.57 1.57
CA GLN A 58 26.76 -24.02 2.72
C GLN A 58 27.47 -25.34 2.43
N LEU A 59 26.79 -26.30 1.80
CA LEU A 59 27.38 -27.58 1.41
C LEU A 59 28.52 -27.38 0.39
N TYR A 60 28.32 -26.52 -0.61
CA TYR A 60 29.37 -26.15 -1.56
C TYR A 60 30.61 -25.58 -0.85
N LYS A 61 30.43 -24.69 0.14
CA LYS A 61 31.55 -24.15 0.94
C LYS A 61 32.27 -25.22 1.75
N MET A 62 31.54 -26.14 2.38
CA MET A 62 32.14 -27.24 3.13
C MET A 62 32.99 -28.15 2.23
N ILE A 63 32.54 -28.42 1.01
CA ILE A 63 33.32 -29.18 0.02
C ILE A 63 34.58 -28.41 -0.37
N ARG A 64 34.46 -27.13 -0.71
CA ARG A 64 35.59 -26.28 -1.11
C ARG A 64 36.63 -26.13 -0.01
N ASP A 65 36.19 -26.00 1.23
CA ASP A 65 37.06 -25.80 2.40
C ASP A 65 37.69 -27.13 2.88
N GLY A 66 37.47 -28.24 2.17
CA GLY A 66 38.15 -29.52 2.38
C GLY A 66 37.54 -30.41 3.47
N TYR A 67 36.31 -30.13 3.92
CA TYR A 67 35.64 -30.92 4.96
C TYR A 67 35.03 -32.24 4.45
N LEU A 68 35.07 -32.49 3.13
CA LEU A 68 34.54 -33.69 2.48
C LEU A 68 35.54 -34.18 1.41
N GLU A 69 36.01 -35.42 1.53
CA GLU A 69 37.12 -35.95 0.73
C GLU A 69 36.67 -36.84 -0.45
N ASP A 70 35.58 -37.59 -0.31
CA ASP A 70 35.07 -38.49 -1.36
C ASP A 70 33.99 -37.82 -2.25
N MET A 71 34.14 -37.90 -3.58
CA MET A 71 33.20 -37.34 -4.59
C MET A 71 33.00 -35.81 -4.52
N ALA A 72 33.90 -35.08 -3.86
CA ALA A 72 33.86 -33.64 -3.66
C ALA A 72 33.68 -32.84 -4.96
N GLU A 73 34.53 -33.10 -5.97
CA GLU A 73 34.57 -32.27 -7.19
C GLU A 73 33.32 -32.40 -8.08
N PRO A 74 32.83 -33.61 -8.43
CA PRO A 74 31.60 -33.73 -9.24
C PRO A 74 30.36 -33.20 -8.51
N VAL A 75 30.30 -33.34 -7.18
CA VAL A 75 29.20 -32.82 -6.37
C VAL A 75 29.26 -31.30 -6.26
N ALA A 76 30.45 -30.71 -6.11
CA ALA A 76 30.66 -29.27 -6.18
C ALA A 76 30.19 -28.70 -7.53
N GLN A 77 30.57 -29.32 -8.64
CA GLN A 77 30.16 -28.90 -9.99
C GLN A 77 28.64 -28.98 -10.19
N MET A 78 28.01 -30.03 -9.64
CA MET A 78 26.56 -30.18 -9.66
C MET A 78 25.87 -29.10 -8.81
N LEU A 79 26.40 -28.80 -7.61
CA LEU A 79 25.91 -27.72 -6.76
C LEU A 79 26.05 -26.36 -7.44
N VAL A 80 27.17 -26.08 -8.10
CA VAL A 80 27.36 -24.84 -8.91
C VAL A 80 26.29 -24.72 -9.98
N THR A 81 26.03 -25.80 -10.73
CA THR A 81 24.99 -25.84 -11.76
C THR A 81 23.59 -25.57 -11.17
N MET A 82 23.28 -26.19 -10.02
CA MET A 82 21.99 -26.01 -9.33
C MET A 82 21.84 -24.61 -8.73
N LEU A 83 22.91 -24.03 -8.16
CA LEU A 83 22.92 -22.69 -7.57
C LEU A 83 22.82 -21.58 -8.63
N ASN A 84 23.50 -21.77 -9.76
CA ASN A 84 23.51 -20.79 -10.85
C ASN A 84 22.23 -20.84 -11.69
N GLY A 85 21.67 -22.03 -11.89
CA GLY A 85 20.45 -22.24 -12.68
C GLY A 85 20.56 -21.67 -14.10
N ARG A 86 19.42 -21.32 -14.72
CA ARG A 86 19.36 -20.76 -16.09
C ARG A 86 19.62 -19.26 -16.18
N ARG A 87 20.45 -18.70 -15.29
CA ARG A 87 20.71 -17.25 -15.25
C ARG A 87 21.73 -16.89 -16.34
N SER A 88 21.32 -16.12 -17.35
CA SER A 88 22.19 -15.76 -18.49
C SER A 88 22.56 -14.27 -18.57
N GLU A 89 21.80 -13.36 -17.97
CA GLU A 89 22.01 -11.90 -18.06
C GLU A 89 23.01 -11.40 -16.99
N HIS A 90 24.28 -11.80 -17.10
CA HIS A 90 25.29 -11.55 -16.07
C HIS A 90 25.74 -10.09 -16.01
N ALA A 91 26.09 -9.48 -17.15
CA ALA A 91 26.51 -8.07 -17.18
C ALA A 91 25.40 -7.14 -16.66
N ARG A 92 24.15 -7.45 -17.02
CA ARG A 92 22.98 -6.76 -16.47
C ARG A 92 22.92 -6.86 -14.96
N ARG A 93 23.11 -8.06 -14.39
CA ARG A 93 23.05 -8.29 -12.94
C ARG A 93 24.12 -7.49 -12.18
N VAL A 94 25.34 -7.48 -12.70
CA VAL A 94 26.44 -6.67 -12.16
C VAL A 94 26.05 -5.19 -12.15
N TRP A 95 25.55 -4.68 -13.27
CA TRP A 95 25.14 -3.27 -13.37
C TRP A 95 23.92 -2.94 -12.51
N THR A 96 22.90 -3.81 -12.45
CA THR A 96 21.71 -3.61 -11.62
C THR A 96 22.04 -3.61 -10.12
N GLY A 97 23.10 -4.32 -9.71
CA GLY A 97 23.55 -4.36 -8.32
C GLY A 97 23.95 -2.99 -7.76
N LEU A 98 24.35 -2.05 -8.63
CA LEU A 98 24.60 -0.64 -8.25
C LEU A 98 23.37 0.05 -7.65
N PHE A 99 22.17 -0.48 -7.89
CA PHE A 99 20.90 0.11 -7.50
C PHE A 99 20.18 -0.67 -6.39
N ASP A 100 20.73 -1.78 -5.90
CA ASP A 100 20.02 -2.69 -4.97
C ASP A 100 19.48 -2.00 -3.72
N ALA A 101 20.22 -1.02 -3.19
CA ALA A 101 19.79 -0.23 -2.04
C ALA A 101 18.65 0.77 -2.35
N LEU A 102 18.48 1.12 -3.63
CA LEU A 102 17.49 2.09 -4.11
C LEU A 102 16.23 1.42 -4.67
N ILE A 103 16.33 0.18 -5.13
CA ILE A 103 15.21 -0.50 -5.76
C ILE A 103 14.05 -0.66 -4.77
N LEU A 104 12.87 -0.24 -5.23
CA LEU A 104 11.59 -0.47 -4.59
C LEU A 104 11.05 -1.82 -5.07
N ARG A 105 10.69 -2.68 -4.12
CA ARG A 105 10.13 -4.01 -4.37
C ARG A 105 8.61 -4.06 -4.21
N ASP A 106 8.02 -2.96 -3.76
CA ASP A 106 6.58 -2.83 -3.65
C ASP A 106 6.01 -2.37 -5.00
N ASP A 107 5.25 -3.26 -5.62
CA ASP A 107 4.60 -3.05 -6.91
C ASP A 107 3.33 -2.19 -6.79
N SER A 108 2.84 -1.89 -5.58
CA SER A 108 1.67 -1.03 -5.37
C SER A 108 1.86 0.34 -6.05
N LEU A 109 3.07 0.89 -5.96
CA LEU A 109 3.47 2.17 -6.55
C LEU A 109 3.55 2.13 -8.08
N LEU A 110 3.64 0.94 -8.69
CA LEU A 110 3.59 0.82 -10.16
C LEU A 110 2.17 1.08 -10.69
N SER A 111 1.15 0.79 -9.89
CA SER A 111 -0.26 0.93 -10.29
C SER A 111 -0.79 2.37 -10.18
N SER A 112 -0.10 3.23 -9.42
CA SER A 112 -0.45 4.63 -9.25
C SER A 112 -0.39 5.39 -10.57
N GLY A 113 -1.27 6.38 -10.71
CA GLY A 113 -1.22 7.35 -11.80
C GLY A 113 -0.05 8.32 -11.70
N VAL A 114 0.56 8.44 -10.52
CA VAL A 114 1.62 9.39 -10.21
C VAL A 114 2.97 8.69 -10.29
N ARG A 115 3.88 9.22 -11.12
CA ARG A 115 5.26 8.74 -11.15
C ARG A 115 6.09 9.46 -10.08
N LEU A 116 6.43 8.73 -9.02
CA LEU A 116 7.21 9.26 -7.91
C LEU A 116 8.65 9.60 -8.33
N ALA A 117 9.09 10.81 -7.99
CA ALA A 117 10.46 11.25 -8.25
C ALA A 117 11.46 10.40 -7.44
N GLY A 118 12.52 9.92 -8.10
CA GLY A 118 13.56 9.09 -7.48
C GLY A 118 13.13 7.67 -7.12
N ALA A 119 11.87 7.28 -7.37
CA ALA A 119 11.44 5.90 -7.25
C ALA A 119 12.04 5.08 -8.40
N LEU A 120 12.72 3.98 -8.06
CA LEU A 120 13.27 3.04 -9.02
C LEU A 120 12.71 1.65 -8.73
N HIS A 121 11.91 1.12 -9.62
CA HIS A 121 11.54 -0.29 -9.63
C HIS A 121 12.51 -1.08 -10.52
N LEU A 122 12.51 -2.40 -10.40
CA LEU A 122 13.33 -3.26 -11.26
C LEU A 122 12.99 -3.07 -12.75
N ALA A 123 11.72 -2.77 -13.07
CA ALA A 123 11.28 -2.43 -14.41
C ALA A 123 11.98 -1.17 -14.96
N ASP A 124 12.16 -0.14 -14.12
CA ASP A 124 12.85 1.10 -14.51
C ASP A 124 14.32 0.81 -14.77
N VAL A 125 15.02 0.21 -13.80
CA VAL A 125 16.45 -0.10 -13.91
C VAL A 125 16.72 -0.99 -15.13
N SER A 126 15.86 -1.99 -15.38
CA SER A 126 15.97 -2.83 -16.57
C SER A 126 15.79 -2.04 -17.87
N ALA A 127 14.84 -1.11 -17.93
CA ALA A 127 14.63 -0.28 -19.11
C ALA A 127 15.85 0.60 -19.43
N TRP A 128 16.47 1.18 -18.39
CA TRP A 128 17.74 1.91 -18.53
C TRP A 128 18.86 1.01 -19.03
N TRP A 129 18.99 -0.20 -18.49
CA TRP A 129 19.97 -1.18 -18.97
C TRP A 129 19.80 -1.48 -20.46
N PHE A 130 18.60 -1.80 -20.92
CA PHE A 130 18.37 -2.18 -22.32
C PHE A 130 18.66 -1.03 -23.30
N ALA A 131 18.45 0.22 -22.89
CA ALA A 131 18.83 1.38 -23.68
C ALA A 131 20.34 1.67 -23.64
N LEU A 132 21.00 1.48 -22.48
CA LEU A 132 22.42 1.78 -22.30
C LEU A 132 23.34 0.70 -22.85
N ALA A 133 23.01 -0.58 -22.68
CA ALA A 133 23.90 -1.70 -22.98
C ALA A 133 24.45 -1.68 -24.42
N PRO A 134 23.65 -1.46 -25.48
CA PRO A 134 24.17 -1.37 -26.85
C PRO A 134 25.18 -0.23 -27.05
N ARG A 135 25.13 0.81 -26.22
CA ARG A 135 25.99 2.00 -26.28
C ARG A 135 27.24 1.88 -25.41
N MET A 136 27.36 0.78 -24.66
CA MET A 136 28.49 0.46 -23.78
C MET A 136 29.33 -0.71 -24.31
N GLU A 137 29.13 -1.15 -25.54
CA GLU A 137 29.99 -2.15 -26.17
C GLU A 137 31.38 -1.58 -26.47
N PRO A 138 32.45 -2.39 -26.38
CA PRO A 138 32.47 -3.85 -26.14
C PRO A 138 32.47 -4.27 -24.65
N GLN A 139 32.36 -3.33 -23.70
CA GLN A 139 32.55 -3.62 -22.27
C GLN A 139 31.47 -4.55 -21.70
N VAL A 140 30.23 -4.41 -22.17
CA VAL A 140 29.12 -5.29 -21.77
C VAL A 140 29.42 -6.74 -22.14
N SER A 141 29.81 -7.00 -23.38
CA SER A 141 30.18 -8.34 -23.85
C SER A 141 31.34 -8.94 -23.04
N ARG A 142 32.37 -8.14 -22.74
CA ARG A 142 33.52 -8.58 -21.94
C ARG A 142 33.12 -9.03 -20.53
N VAL A 143 32.30 -8.24 -19.83
CA VAL A 143 31.81 -8.60 -18.48
C VAL A 143 30.93 -9.85 -18.56
N GLN A 144 30.05 -9.91 -19.56
CA GLN A 144 29.15 -11.04 -19.80
C GLN A 144 29.93 -12.36 -19.98
N GLU A 145 30.93 -12.37 -20.86
CA GLU A 145 31.77 -13.54 -21.13
C GLU A 145 32.62 -13.93 -19.92
N THR A 146 33.18 -12.94 -19.21
CA THR A 146 34.02 -13.18 -18.03
C THR A 146 33.22 -13.84 -16.91
N VAL A 147 32.04 -13.31 -16.59
CA VAL A 147 31.17 -13.89 -15.56
C VAL A 147 30.64 -15.26 -16.01
N ALA A 148 30.24 -15.41 -17.27
CA ALA A 148 29.78 -16.70 -17.79
C ALA A 148 30.86 -17.79 -17.69
N ARG A 149 32.13 -17.42 -17.90
CA ARG A 149 33.26 -18.34 -17.72
C ARG A 149 33.43 -18.71 -16.25
N LEU A 150 33.46 -17.74 -15.33
CA LEU A 150 33.61 -18.00 -13.89
C LEU A 150 32.43 -18.78 -13.30
N ALA A 151 31.22 -18.54 -13.81
CA ALA A 151 30.00 -19.23 -13.38
C ALA A 151 29.96 -20.72 -13.75
N LYS A 152 30.93 -21.20 -14.55
CA LYS A 152 31.13 -22.64 -14.76
C LYS A 152 31.67 -23.29 -13.49
N ASP A 153 32.55 -22.60 -12.77
CA ASP A 153 33.34 -23.19 -11.69
C ASP A 153 32.92 -22.67 -10.31
N GLN A 154 32.16 -21.58 -10.24
CA GLN A 154 31.79 -20.92 -8.97
C GLN A 154 30.32 -20.48 -8.93
N PRO A 155 29.68 -20.45 -7.74
CA PRO A 155 28.36 -19.87 -7.57
C PRO A 155 28.36 -18.37 -7.87
N LEU A 156 27.36 -17.91 -8.62
CA LEU A 156 27.19 -16.50 -9.00
C LEU A 156 27.14 -15.55 -7.80
N ASN A 157 26.63 -15.99 -6.65
CA ASN A 157 26.60 -15.17 -5.44
C ASN A 157 28.00 -14.89 -4.90
N GLU A 158 28.95 -15.81 -5.04
CA GLU A 158 30.35 -15.58 -4.65
C GLU A 158 31.04 -14.66 -5.66
N ILE A 159 30.79 -14.89 -6.96
CA ILE A 159 31.31 -14.03 -8.03
C ILE A 159 30.85 -12.59 -7.85
N PHE A 160 29.54 -12.35 -7.64
CA PHE A 160 29.01 -11.00 -7.47
C PHE A 160 29.39 -10.33 -6.13
N ALA A 161 29.84 -11.11 -5.14
CA ALA A 161 30.37 -10.57 -3.89
C ALA A 161 31.88 -10.27 -3.96
N SER A 162 32.55 -10.58 -5.08
CA SER A 162 34.00 -10.43 -5.22
C SER A 162 34.40 -8.97 -5.50
N ALA A 163 35.67 -8.63 -5.21
CA ALA A 163 36.23 -7.32 -5.51
C ALA A 163 36.29 -7.06 -7.03
N GLU A 164 36.46 -8.11 -7.83
CA GLU A 164 36.43 -8.04 -9.30
C GLU A 164 35.03 -7.66 -9.81
N ALA A 165 33.96 -8.19 -9.22
CA ALA A 165 32.60 -7.79 -9.58
C ALA A 165 32.35 -6.31 -9.28
N GLN A 166 32.90 -5.78 -8.18
CA GLN A 166 32.86 -4.35 -7.91
C GLN A 166 33.61 -3.54 -8.99
N SER A 167 34.78 -4.01 -9.44
CA SER A 167 35.51 -3.38 -10.54
C SER A 167 34.73 -3.40 -11.86
N TRP A 168 34.04 -4.49 -12.19
CA TRP A 168 33.19 -4.56 -13.40
C TRP A 168 31.98 -3.64 -13.29
N ALA A 169 31.36 -3.57 -12.09
CA ALA A 169 30.25 -2.66 -11.83
C ALA A 169 30.70 -1.21 -12.02
N ASP A 170 31.88 -0.83 -11.50
CA ASP A 170 32.46 0.49 -11.69
C ASP A 170 32.83 0.78 -13.15
N GLU A 171 33.34 -0.19 -13.90
CA GLU A 171 33.59 -0.04 -15.34
C GLU A 171 32.30 0.27 -16.11
N LEU A 172 31.24 -0.54 -15.91
CA LEU A 172 29.95 -0.34 -16.57
C LEU A 172 29.28 0.97 -16.13
N ARG A 173 29.45 1.36 -14.86
CA ARG A 173 28.97 2.65 -14.32
C ARG A 173 29.64 3.84 -15.01
N GLN A 174 30.97 3.83 -15.13
CA GLN A 174 31.72 4.90 -15.81
C GLN A 174 31.34 5.00 -17.29
N ARG A 175 31.13 3.86 -17.97
CA ARG A 175 30.65 3.84 -19.36
C ARG A 175 29.22 4.39 -19.49
N SER A 176 28.33 4.02 -18.56
CA SER A 176 26.98 4.59 -18.49
C SER A 176 27.03 6.11 -18.36
N LEU A 177 27.85 6.63 -17.44
CA LEU A 177 28.02 8.07 -17.23
C LEU A 177 28.56 8.78 -18.47
N ALA A 178 29.52 8.20 -19.18
CA ALA A 178 30.04 8.76 -20.42
C ALA A 178 28.96 8.86 -21.51
N VAL A 179 28.08 7.84 -21.62
CA VAL A 179 26.93 7.87 -22.54
C VAL A 179 25.95 8.97 -22.14
N LEU A 180 25.59 9.07 -20.85
CA LEU A 180 24.65 10.09 -20.36
C LEU A 180 25.19 11.51 -20.56
N ALA A 181 26.49 11.74 -20.30
CA ALA A 181 27.15 13.02 -20.51
C ALA A 181 27.09 13.45 -21.98
N ARG A 182 27.29 12.53 -22.93
CA ARG A 182 27.12 12.78 -24.37
C ARG A 182 25.67 13.15 -24.70
N LEU A 183 24.70 12.37 -24.22
CA LEU A 183 23.28 12.63 -24.47
C LEU A 183 22.88 14.02 -23.96
N ARG A 184 23.41 14.45 -22.80
CA ARG A 184 23.15 15.79 -22.25
C ARG A 184 23.61 16.91 -23.18
N ALA A 185 24.70 16.71 -23.90
CA ALA A 185 25.22 17.66 -24.88
C ALA A 185 24.41 17.69 -26.19
N THR A 186 23.55 16.71 -26.44
CA THR A 186 22.81 16.57 -27.71
C THR A 186 21.32 16.33 -27.47
N PRO A 187 20.48 17.38 -27.39
CA PRO A 187 19.07 17.26 -27.02
C PRO A 187 18.22 16.33 -27.91
N ALA A 188 18.53 16.27 -29.21
CA ALA A 188 17.84 15.38 -30.14
C ALA A 188 18.14 13.89 -29.85
N GLU A 189 19.42 13.55 -29.64
CA GLU A 189 19.84 12.19 -29.24
C GLU A 189 19.26 11.82 -27.87
N ALA A 190 19.24 12.75 -26.90
CA ALA A 190 18.61 12.53 -25.60
C ALA A 190 17.12 12.21 -25.71
N THR A 191 16.40 12.93 -26.58
CA THR A 191 14.95 12.70 -26.78
C THR A 191 14.69 11.31 -27.37
N ALA A 192 15.46 10.90 -28.37
CA ALA A 192 15.36 9.55 -28.96
C ALA A 192 15.67 8.47 -27.92
N PHE A 193 16.75 8.64 -27.15
CA PHE A 193 17.14 7.72 -26.09
C PHE A 193 16.07 7.59 -24.99
N LEU A 194 15.49 8.70 -24.53
CA LEU A 194 14.41 8.67 -23.53
C LEU A 194 13.14 7.98 -24.05
N SER A 195 12.87 8.09 -25.36
CA SER A 195 11.80 7.34 -26.01
C SER A 195 12.08 5.83 -26.01
N GLU A 196 13.32 5.40 -26.29
CA GLU A 196 13.74 4.00 -26.19
C GLU A 196 13.56 3.46 -24.75
N VAL A 197 14.05 4.19 -23.74
CA VAL A 197 13.88 3.82 -22.32
C VAL A 197 12.40 3.69 -21.98
N SER A 198 11.57 4.64 -22.43
CA SER A 198 10.12 4.59 -22.22
C SER A 198 9.47 3.38 -22.89
N GLY A 199 9.91 3.00 -24.08
CA GLY A 199 9.44 1.81 -24.78
C GLY A 199 9.77 0.52 -24.04
N PHE A 200 11.02 0.36 -23.57
CA PHE A 200 11.40 -0.79 -22.76
C PHE A 200 10.65 -0.86 -21.43
N ARG A 201 10.48 0.29 -20.76
CA ARG A 201 9.70 0.38 -19.53
C ARG A 201 8.25 -0.06 -19.75
N ALA A 202 7.61 0.41 -20.82
CA ALA A 202 6.23 0.04 -21.15
C ALA A 202 6.07 -1.47 -21.37
N GLN A 203 7.03 -2.10 -22.05
CA GLN A 203 7.04 -3.54 -22.26
C GLN A 203 7.17 -4.31 -20.95
N MET A 204 8.00 -3.85 -20.02
CA MET A 204 8.15 -4.47 -18.71
C MET A 204 6.86 -4.31 -17.88
N LEU A 205 6.34 -3.09 -17.75
CA LEU A 205 5.10 -2.83 -17.01
C LEU A 205 3.92 -3.63 -17.56
N LYS A 206 3.81 -3.79 -18.88
CA LYS A 206 2.77 -4.62 -19.51
C LYS A 206 2.80 -6.07 -19.03
N ARG A 207 3.98 -6.64 -18.77
CA ARG A 207 4.12 -8.01 -18.21
C ARG A 207 3.59 -8.12 -16.78
N HIS A 208 3.58 -7.02 -16.04
CA HIS A 208 3.01 -6.91 -14.69
C HIS A 208 1.52 -6.47 -14.71
N GLY A 209 0.87 -6.43 -15.87
CA GLY A 209 -0.51 -5.96 -15.99
C GLY A 209 -0.68 -4.44 -15.80
N VAL A 210 0.41 -3.70 -15.73
CA VAL A 210 0.43 -2.25 -15.50
C VAL A 210 0.57 -1.53 -16.84
N ARG A 211 -0.30 -0.55 -17.09
CA ARG A 211 -0.18 0.34 -18.26
C ARG A 211 0.67 1.55 -17.90
N GLN A 212 1.73 1.79 -18.67
CA GLN A 212 2.50 3.03 -18.56
C GLN A 212 1.61 4.23 -18.92
N ARG A 213 1.49 5.19 -18.00
CA ARG A 213 0.78 6.46 -18.22
C ARG A 213 1.74 7.57 -18.68
N GLU A 214 2.88 7.70 -18.01
CA GLU A 214 3.88 8.72 -18.32
C GLU A 214 5.22 8.13 -18.78
N GLY A 215 5.84 8.80 -19.75
CA GLY A 215 7.18 8.50 -20.27
C GLY A 215 8.30 8.84 -19.29
N VAL A 216 9.52 8.46 -19.66
CA VAL A 216 10.75 8.91 -19.01
C VAL A 216 11.11 10.30 -19.52
N SER A 217 11.35 11.23 -18.59
CA SER A 217 11.59 12.65 -18.85
C SER A 217 13.08 13.00 -18.76
N ARG A 218 13.43 14.23 -19.17
CA ARG A 218 14.79 14.75 -19.03
C ARG A 218 15.25 14.84 -17.57
N ALA A 219 14.35 15.15 -16.65
CA ALA A 219 14.65 15.15 -15.22
C ALA A 219 15.06 13.75 -14.72
N ASP A 220 14.55 12.68 -15.34
CA ASP A 220 14.93 11.32 -14.99
C ASP A 220 16.31 10.93 -15.52
N LEU A 221 16.74 11.51 -16.65
CA LEU A 221 18.11 11.40 -17.15
C LEU A 221 19.10 11.98 -16.13
N GLU A 222 18.83 13.20 -15.65
CA GLU A 222 19.66 13.90 -14.66
C GLU A 222 19.70 13.15 -13.32
N ARG A 223 18.55 12.61 -12.89
CA ARG A 223 18.46 11.75 -11.69
C ARG A 223 19.26 10.45 -11.86
N MET A 224 19.18 9.80 -13.02
CA MET A 224 19.95 8.58 -13.29
C MET A 224 21.46 8.85 -13.28
N GLU A 225 21.89 9.96 -13.89
CA GLU A 225 23.28 10.43 -13.82
C GLU A 225 23.72 10.65 -12.36
N THR A 226 22.89 11.36 -11.57
CA THR A 226 23.14 11.62 -10.15
C THR A 226 23.28 10.32 -9.34
N ILE A 227 22.40 9.35 -9.59
CA ILE A 227 22.45 8.03 -8.93
C ILE A 227 23.73 7.29 -9.31
N LEU A 228 24.09 7.24 -10.59
CA LEU A 228 25.30 6.54 -11.07
C LEU A 228 26.59 7.21 -10.58
N LEU A 229 26.60 8.54 -10.37
CA LEU A 229 27.72 9.23 -9.74
C LEU A 229 27.87 8.84 -8.27
N ALA A 230 26.75 8.67 -7.55
CA ALA A 230 26.74 8.39 -6.12
C ALA A 230 26.75 6.90 -5.75
N ALA A 231 26.53 5.99 -6.71
CA ALA A 231 26.44 4.55 -6.49
C ALA A 231 27.58 3.92 -5.64
N PRO A 232 28.85 4.34 -5.76
CA PRO A 232 29.93 3.82 -4.91
C PRO A 232 29.67 4.00 -3.41
N ALA A 233 28.88 5.00 -3.01
CA ALA A 233 28.56 5.27 -1.60
C ALA A 233 27.70 4.18 -0.94
N TRP A 234 27.03 3.30 -1.70
CA TRP A 234 26.19 2.23 -1.14
C TRP A 234 26.40 0.85 -1.78
N ALA A 235 26.89 0.76 -3.02
CA ALA A 235 26.96 -0.50 -3.75
C ALA A 235 27.79 -1.59 -3.04
N GLY A 236 28.83 -1.21 -2.30
CA GLY A 236 29.67 -2.12 -1.52
C GLY A 236 29.24 -2.34 -0.06
N GLN A 237 28.11 -1.76 0.38
CA GLN A 237 27.67 -1.83 1.78
C GLN A 237 26.63 -2.94 2.01
N PRO A 238 26.59 -3.55 3.22
CA PRO A 238 25.60 -4.58 3.53
C PRO A 238 24.17 -4.06 3.42
N LEU A 239 23.40 -4.64 2.49
CA LEU A 239 22.03 -4.24 2.21
C LEU A 239 21.12 -4.23 3.46
N PRO A 240 21.17 -5.22 4.40
CA PRO A 240 20.35 -5.16 5.61
C PRO A 240 20.58 -3.90 6.44
N SER A 241 21.84 -3.45 6.58
CA SER A 241 22.16 -2.23 7.32
C SER A 241 21.59 -0.98 6.65
N LEU A 242 21.59 -0.94 5.32
CA LEU A 242 21.02 0.15 4.54
C LEU A 242 19.49 0.17 4.58
N LEU A 243 18.84 -1.01 4.52
CA LEU A 243 17.38 -1.11 4.47
C LEU A 243 16.72 -0.85 5.84
N HIS A 244 17.32 -1.34 6.93
CA HIS A 244 16.75 -1.19 8.28
C HIS A 244 17.23 0.09 8.99
N GLY A 245 18.39 0.62 8.62
CA GLY A 245 18.90 1.88 9.16
C GLY A 245 18.08 3.10 8.76
N ASP A 246 18.15 4.18 9.54
CA ASP A 246 17.54 5.46 9.20
C ASP A 246 18.16 6.04 7.92
N PRO A 247 17.40 6.13 6.81
CA PRO A 247 17.96 6.48 5.51
C PRO A 247 18.45 7.93 5.46
N VAL A 248 17.84 8.85 6.20
CA VAL A 248 18.28 10.26 6.26
C VAL A 248 19.60 10.37 7.03
N ARG A 249 19.71 9.66 8.14
CA ARG A 249 20.97 9.61 8.93
C ARG A 249 22.11 9.02 8.11
N LEU A 250 21.87 7.90 7.42
CA LEU A 250 22.86 7.24 6.57
C LEU A 250 23.29 8.14 5.41
N ALA A 251 22.33 8.80 4.73
CA ALA A 251 22.63 9.76 3.67
C ALA A 251 23.50 10.93 4.17
N ARG A 252 23.23 11.48 5.36
CA ARG A 252 24.06 12.54 5.95
C ARG A 252 25.48 12.07 6.22
N GLU A 253 25.63 10.83 6.69
CA GLU A 253 26.95 10.24 6.93
C GLU A 253 27.73 10.05 5.63
N MET A 254 27.08 9.60 4.53
CA MET A 254 27.71 9.50 3.22
C MET A 254 28.27 10.85 2.74
N VAL A 255 27.52 11.94 2.92
CA VAL A 255 28.02 13.29 2.61
C VAL A 255 29.18 13.68 3.52
N ARG A 256 29.09 13.36 4.82
CA ARG A 256 30.11 13.73 5.81
C ARG A 256 31.44 13.03 5.58
N ARG A 257 31.40 11.76 5.13
CA ARG A 257 32.58 10.98 4.73
C ARG A 257 33.14 11.38 3.36
N GLY A 258 32.38 12.15 2.59
CA GLY A 258 32.76 12.56 1.23
C GLY A 258 32.54 11.47 0.18
N ASP A 259 31.70 10.47 0.47
CA ASP A 259 31.45 9.33 -0.42
C ASP A 259 30.65 9.72 -1.67
N CYS A 260 29.77 10.73 -1.55
CA CYS A 260 28.96 11.23 -2.65
C CYS A 260 28.54 12.69 -2.46
N THR A 261 27.98 13.29 -3.51
CA THR A 261 27.39 14.63 -3.47
C THR A 261 26.12 14.66 -2.60
N ARG A 262 25.72 15.88 -2.22
CA ARG A 262 24.46 16.10 -1.48
C ARG A 262 23.24 15.58 -2.24
N ASP A 263 23.18 15.79 -3.55
CA ASP A 263 22.08 15.31 -4.39
C ASP A 263 22.06 13.79 -4.48
N GLY A 264 23.24 13.16 -4.60
CA GLY A 264 23.38 11.70 -4.58
C GLY A 264 22.89 11.08 -3.27
N ALA A 265 23.28 11.65 -2.14
CA ALA A 265 22.80 11.23 -0.82
C ALA A 265 21.29 11.43 -0.67
N ALA A 266 20.75 12.53 -1.22
CA ALA A 266 19.31 12.78 -1.22
C ALA A 266 18.55 11.70 -2.02
N MET A 267 19.07 11.20 -3.14
CA MET A 267 18.45 10.09 -3.89
C MET A 267 18.35 8.82 -3.05
N PHE A 268 19.40 8.50 -2.26
CA PHE A 268 19.37 7.39 -1.31
C PHE A 268 18.30 7.58 -0.24
N ALA A 269 18.24 8.77 0.37
CA ALA A 269 17.23 9.09 1.38
C ALA A 269 15.80 9.01 0.82
N VAL A 270 15.59 9.50 -0.42
CA VAL A 270 14.29 9.46 -1.13
C VAL A 270 13.84 8.03 -1.40
N ALA A 271 14.76 7.13 -1.82
CA ALA A 271 14.41 5.72 -1.95
C ALA A 271 13.98 5.09 -0.61
N GLY A 272 14.66 5.47 0.48
CA GLY A 272 14.25 5.11 1.85
C GLY A 272 12.88 5.66 2.24
N LEU A 273 12.56 6.90 1.83
CA LEU A 273 11.24 7.52 2.03
C LEU A 273 10.14 6.72 1.34
N HIS A 274 10.33 6.41 0.06
CA HIS A 274 9.33 5.65 -0.72
C HIS A 274 9.11 4.24 -0.18
N ARG A 275 10.14 3.61 0.38
CA ARG A 275 10.05 2.28 0.99
C ARG A 275 9.31 2.28 2.33
N ARG A 276 9.48 3.35 3.12
CA ARG A 276 8.90 3.46 4.47
C ARG A 276 7.53 4.10 4.49
N ASP A 277 7.24 4.93 3.49
CA ASP A 277 5.99 5.67 3.39
C ASP A 277 5.63 6.43 4.66
N ASP A 278 6.57 7.24 5.15
CA ASP A 278 6.46 7.92 6.43
C ASP A 278 6.60 9.44 6.26
N ALA A 279 5.51 10.16 6.52
CA ALA A 279 5.48 11.61 6.45
C ALA A 279 6.44 12.29 7.47
N ALA A 280 6.69 11.67 8.62
CA ALA A 280 7.67 12.20 9.58
C ALA A 280 9.12 12.05 9.07
N LEU A 281 9.38 11.00 8.28
CA LEU A 281 10.65 10.86 7.58
C LEU A 281 10.80 11.91 6.47
N ALA A 282 9.72 12.30 5.79
CA ALA A 282 9.74 13.35 4.78
C ALA A 282 10.19 14.70 5.34
N THR A 283 9.68 15.11 6.50
CA THR A 283 10.12 16.34 7.19
C THR A 283 11.62 16.32 7.45
N ARG A 284 12.12 15.26 8.09
CA ARG A 284 13.56 15.11 8.38
C ARG A 284 14.42 15.06 7.12
N LEU A 285 13.90 14.43 6.06
CA LEU A 285 14.59 14.35 4.78
C LEU A 285 14.74 15.74 4.16
N PHE A 286 13.66 16.52 4.08
CA PHE A 286 13.71 17.85 3.44
C PHE A 286 14.55 18.84 4.25
N GLU A 287 14.47 18.81 5.58
CA GLU A 287 15.34 19.62 6.44
C GLU A 287 16.83 19.30 6.22
N ALA A 288 17.18 18.03 6.05
CA ALA A 288 18.56 17.63 5.76
C ALA A 288 18.96 17.93 4.31
N PHE A 289 18.04 17.78 3.38
CA PHE A 289 18.27 17.85 1.93
C PHE A 289 17.14 18.64 1.23
N PRO A 290 17.16 19.98 1.26
CA PRO A 290 16.15 20.82 0.62
C PRO A 290 16.44 20.94 -0.88
N VAL A 291 16.36 19.81 -1.58
CA VAL A 291 16.65 19.68 -3.02
C VAL A 291 15.38 19.34 -3.80
N ALA A 292 15.36 19.64 -5.10
CA ALA A 292 14.17 19.48 -5.94
C ALA A 292 13.60 18.05 -5.91
N VAL A 293 14.45 17.02 -5.95
CA VAL A 293 13.98 15.63 -5.93
C VAL A 293 13.31 15.24 -4.61
N ALA A 294 13.76 15.80 -3.48
CA ALA A 294 13.13 15.59 -2.18
C ALA A 294 11.73 16.22 -2.16
N LYS A 295 11.63 17.48 -2.62
CA LYS A 295 10.35 18.18 -2.77
C LYS A 295 9.38 17.41 -3.66
N ASP A 296 9.81 17.05 -4.87
CA ASP A 296 9.00 16.31 -5.84
C ASP A 296 8.53 14.96 -5.28
N ALA A 297 9.38 14.26 -4.53
CA ALA A 297 9.05 12.99 -3.92
C ALA A 297 7.98 13.15 -2.83
N ILE A 298 8.09 14.15 -1.97
CA ILE A 298 7.14 14.41 -0.87
C ILE A 298 5.76 14.79 -1.44
N ILE A 299 5.72 15.69 -2.41
CA ILE A 299 4.47 16.06 -3.10
C ILE A 299 3.91 14.84 -3.83
N GLY A 300 4.75 14.06 -4.51
CA GLY A 300 4.34 12.82 -5.15
C GLY A 300 3.68 11.84 -4.20
N ARG A 301 4.23 11.62 -2.99
CA ARG A 301 3.64 10.73 -1.97
C ARG A 301 2.27 11.22 -1.50
N LEU A 302 2.08 12.53 -1.32
CA LEU A 302 0.77 13.09 -1.02
C LEU A 302 -0.26 12.75 -2.13
N LEU A 303 0.12 12.88 -3.40
CA LEU A 303 -0.76 12.55 -4.52
C LEU A 303 -1.06 11.05 -4.60
N VAL A 304 -0.07 10.19 -4.36
CA VAL A 304 -0.28 8.74 -4.27
C VAL A 304 -1.22 8.39 -3.12
N ALA A 305 -1.03 8.97 -1.93
CA ALA A 305 -1.92 8.75 -0.79
C ALA A 305 -3.36 9.18 -1.10
N ALA A 306 -3.54 10.28 -1.85
CA ALA A 306 -4.85 10.71 -2.32
C ALA A 306 -5.49 9.71 -3.31
N GLU A 307 -4.72 9.22 -4.30
CA GLU A 307 -5.20 8.19 -5.23
C GLU A 307 -5.58 6.89 -4.50
N THR A 308 -4.76 6.45 -3.54
CA THR A 308 -5.01 5.25 -2.74
C THR A 308 -6.29 5.42 -1.93
N LEU A 309 -6.45 6.52 -1.18
CA LEU A 309 -7.68 6.80 -0.43
C LEU A 309 -8.91 6.79 -1.32
N ARG A 310 -8.85 7.44 -2.49
CA ARG A 310 -9.94 7.45 -3.46
C ARG A 310 -10.29 6.05 -3.97
N ALA A 311 -9.28 5.25 -4.30
CA ALA A 311 -9.46 3.86 -4.74
C ALA A 311 -10.11 3.03 -3.63
N THR A 312 -9.65 3.16 -2.39
CA THR A 312 -10.20 2.49 -1.20
C THR A 312 -11.65 2.90 -0.94
N LEU A 313 -12.01 4.18 -1.08
CA LEU A 313 -13.40 4.64 -0.95
C LEU A 313 -14.31 4.01 -2.01
N THR A 314 -13.81 3.92 -3.24
CA THR A 314 -14.54 3.31 -4.36
C THR A 314 -14.72 1.81 -4.14
N GLY A 315 -13.65 1.11 -3.74
CA GLY A 315 -13.65 -0.34 -3.51
C GLY A 315 -14.42 -0.78 -2.28
N SER A 316 -14.36 0.00 -1.18
CA SER A 316 -14.93 -0.39 0.12
C SER A 316 -16.33 0.16 0.33
N PHE A 317 -16.56 1.44 0.05
CA PHE A 317 -17.81 2.10 0.39
C PHE A 317 -18.79 2.18 -0.78
N LEU A 318 -18.32 2.30 -2.02
CA LEU A 318 -19.18 2.41 -3.21
C LEU A 318 -19.48 1.06 -3.90
N SER A 319 -18.75 -0.01 -3.56
CA SER A 319 -19.03 -1.35 -4.08
C SER A 319 -20.39 -1.90 -3.59
N LYS A 320 -21.00 -2.80 -4.40
CA LYS A 320 -22.32 -3.36 -4.12
C LYS A 320 -22.31 -4.15 -2.79
N PRO A 321 -23.32 -3.98 -1.93
CA PRO A 321 -23.46 -4.77 -0.71
C PRO A 321 -23.63 -6.24 -1.10
N GLY A 322 -22.66 -7.09 -0.71
CA GLY A 322 -22.64 -8.54 -1.00
C GLY A 322 -21.35 -9.07 -1.63
N LEU A 323 -20.42 -8.19 -2.03
CA LEU A 323 -19.12 -8.59 -2.62
C LEU A 323 -17.92 -8.32 -1.71
N LEU A 324 -18.15 -7.77 -0.51
CA LEU A 324 -17.12 -7.73 0.52
C LEU A 324 -17.12 -9.11 1.18
N VAL A 325 -16.31 -10.01 0.61
CA VAL A 325 -15.80 -11.14 1.36
C VAL A 325 -15.17 -10.56 2.63
N ALA A 326 -15.53 -11.12 3.79
CA ALA A 326 -14.86 -10.84 5.05
C ALA A 326 -13.44 -11.42 5.05
N ASP A 327 -12.68 -11.14 4.00
CA ASP A 327 -11.23 -11.29 4.00
C ASP A 327 -10.72 -10.13 4.86
N ALA A 328 -9.82 -10.45 5.78
CA ALA A 328 -9.20 -9.51 6.69
C ALA A 328 -8.58 -8.36 5.88
N VAL A 329 -9.34 -7.28 5.68
CA VAL A 329 -8.81 -6.00 5.22
C VAL A 329 -7.82 -5.60 6.30
N ASP A 330 -6.53 -5.58 5.96
CA ASP A 330 -5.49 -5.07 6.85
C ASP A 330 -5.97 -3.70 7.36
N ASP A 331 -5.81 -3.39 8.65
CA ASP A 331 -6.24 -2.10 9.25
C ASP A 331 -5.70 -0.91 8.44
N ARG A 332 -4.58 -1.11 7.74
CA ARG A 332 -3.96 -0.14 6.82
C ARG A 332 -4.82 0.19 5.61
N ASP A 333 -5.61 -0.75 5.10
CA ASP A 333 -6.46 -0.56 3.92
C ASP A 333 -7.85 0.00 4.29
N HIS A 334 -8.10 0.29 5.57
CA HIS A 334 -9.34 0.92 6.01
C HIS A 334 -9.41 2.41 5.59
N PRO A 335 -10.55 2.92 5.08
CA PRO A 335 -10.70 4.32 4.65
C PRO A 335 -10.25 5.36 5.69
N SER A 336 -10.60 5.20 6.97
CA SER A 336 -10.13 6.12 8.03
C SER A 336 -8.61 6.09 8.21
N ALA A 337 -7.96 4.92 8.12
CA ALA A 337 -6.50 4.83 8.22
C ALA A 337 -5.83 5.52 7.02
N GLN A 338 -6.36 5.30 5.81
CA GLN A 338 -5.91 5.97 4.59
C GLN A 338 -6.14 7.49 4.63
N LEU A 339 -7.23 7.95 5.26
CA LEU A 339 -7.47 9.37 5.49
C LEU A 339 -6.41 9.97 6.43
N GLN A 340 -6.12 9.32 7.56
CA GLN A 340 -5.07 9.79 8.47
C GLN A 340 -3.69 9.80 7.79
N HIS A 341 -3.39 8.78 6.98
CA HIS A 341 -2.17 8.71 6.21
C HIS A 341 -2.05 9.86 5.18
N PHE A 342 -3.11 10.13 4.41
CA PHE A 342 -3.17 11.26 3.49
C PHE A 342 -2.99 12.61 4.22
N LEU A 343 -3.67 12.79 5.35
CA LEU A 343 -3.59 14.02 6.13
C LEU A 343 -2.19 14.23 6.72
N ALA A 344 -1.50 13.16 7.14
CA ALA A 344 -0.12 13.25 7.62
C ALA A 344 0.83 13.77 6.53
N TRP A 345 0.67 13.30 5.29
CA TRP A 345 1.43 13.81 4.14
C TRP A 345 1.08 15.26 3.81
N TYR A 346 -0.19 15.63 3.92
CA TYR A 346 -0.63 17.00 3.70
C TYR A 346 -0.04 17.96 4.72
N ASP A 347 -0.10 17.59 6.00
CA ASP A 347 0.46 18.37 7.10
C ASP A 347 1.98 18.52 6.91
N ALA A 348 2.68 17.47 6.45
CA ALA A 348 4.10 17.55 6.12
C ALA A 348 4.39 18.51 4.95
N VAL A 349 3.60 18.46 3.86
CA VAL A 349 3.76 19.37 2.70
C VAL A 349 3.60 20.83 3.11
N HIS A 350 2.60 21.15 3.91
CA HIS A 350 2.35 22.52 4.37
C HIS A 350 3.32 22.97 5.45
N ALA A 351 3.68 22.13 6.41
CA ALA A 351 4.67 22.48 7.43
C ALA A 351 6.05 22.82 6.82
N LEU A 352 6.36 22.21 5.68
CA LEU A 352 7.58 22.46 4.91
C LEU A 352 7.43 23.53 3.82
N GLU A 353 6.24 24.15 3.69
CA GLU A 353 5.92 25.17 2.68
C GLU A 353 6.24 24.74 1.22
N LEU A 354 5.99 23.47 0.90
CA LEU A 354 6.35 22.91 -0.41
C LEU A 354 5.38 23.31 -1.54
N ASP A 355 4.19 23.80 -1.21
CA ASP A 355 3.12 24.21 -2.11
C ASP A 355 3.10 25.72 -2.42
N THR A 356 4.24 26.38 -2.25
CA THR A 356 4.42 27.83 -2.47
C THR A 356 4.30 28.27 -3.92
N THR A 357 4.59 27.37 -4.85
CA THR A 357 4.57 27.59 -6.30
C THR A 357 3.19 27.27 -6.89
N ASP A 358 2.76 28.00 -7.92
CA ASP A 358 1.44 27.80 -8.56
C ASP A 358 1.25 26.38 -9.06
N ARG A 359 2.30 25.75 -9.58
CA ARG A 359 2.24 24.36 -10.08
C ARG A 359 1.93 23.38 -8.94
N GLU A 360 2.74 23.41 -7.89
CA GLU A 360 2.62 22.53 -6.73
C GLU A 360 1.29 22.77 -6.00
N ARG A 361 0.91 24.03 -5.81
CA ARG A 361 -0.38 24.40 -5.24
C ARG A 361 -1.55 23.84 -6.06
N ASN A 362 -1.49 23.95 -7.38
CA ASN A 362 -2.51 23.39 -8.27
C ASN A 362 -2.59 21.86 -8.17
N MET A 363 -1.46 21.16 -8.06
CA MET A 363 -1.42 19.70 -7.88
C MET A 363 -2.06 19.28 -6.55
N VAL A 364 -1.68 19.92 -5.45
CA VAL A 364 -2.27 19.66 -4.12
C VAL A 364 -3.77 19.97 -4.12
N HIS A 365 -4.16 21.15 -4.61
CA HIS A 365 -5.58 21.54 -4.69
C HIS A 365 -6.40 20.59 -5.57
N GLN A 366 -5.83 20.10 -6.68
CA GLN A 366 -6.52 19.15 -7.54
C GLN A 366 -6.75 17.81 -6.82
N ALA A 367 -5.76 17.29 -6.11
CA ALA A 367 -5.92 16.07 -5.32
C ALA A 367 -7.01 16.22 -4.24
N PHE A 368 -7.04 17.36 -3.54
CA PHE A 368 -8.12 17.66 -2.59
C PHE A 368 -9.48 17.77 -3.23
N ARG A 369 -9.56 18.43 -4.39
CA ARG A 369 -10.82 18.56 -5.13
C ARG A 369 -11.35 17.19 -5.54
N GLU A 370 -10.49 16.32 -6.06
CA GLU A 370 -10.90 14.97 -6.46
C GLU A 370 -11.36 14.12 -5.27
N LEU A 371 -10.65 14.17 -4.13
CA LEU A 371 -11.07 13.51 -2.90
C LEU A 371 -12.37 14.09 -2.35
N SER A 372 -12.50 15.41 -2.33
CA SER A 372 -13.72 16.08 -1.88
C SER A 372 -14.91 15.69 -2.74
N ASN A 373 -14.74 15.61 -4.06
CA ASN A 373 -15.79 15.16 -4.97
C ASN A 373 -16.15 13.69 -4.71
N ALA A 374 -15.16 12.81 -4.51
CA ALA A 374 -15.41 11.40 -4.18
C ALA A 374 -16.21 11.23 -2.88
N VAL A 375 -16.02 12.12 -1.89
CA VAL A 375 -16.77 12.09 -0.64
C VAL A 375 -18.15 12.75 -0.76
N HIS A 376 -18.22 13.96 -1.31
CA HIS A 376 -19.44 14.78 -1.29
C HIS A 376 -20.38 14.53 -2.47
N GLU A 377 -19.86 14.23 -3.65
CA GLU A 377 -20.65 14.03 -4.86
C GLU A 377 -20.93 12.54 -5.13
N ASP A 378 -20.01 11.65 -4.74
CA ASP A 378 -20.17 10.21 -4.97
C ASP A 378 -20.68 9.47 -3.72
N LEU A 379 -19.97 9.59 -2.59
CA LEU A 379 -20.28 8.81 -1.38
C LEU A 379 -21.51 9.33 -0.62
N ALA A 380 -21.52 10.59 -0.21
CA ALA A 380 -22.60 11.14 0.63
C ALA A 380 -24.00 10.97 0.00
N PRO A 381 -24.22 11.19 -1.32
CA PRO A 381 -25.53 10.98 -1.93
C PRO A 381 -25.95 9.51 -1.98
N VAL A 382 -25.00 8.59 -2.13
CA VAL A 382 -25.27 7.13 -2.04
C VAL A 382 -25.68 6.75 -0.62
N LEU A 383 -25.04 7.33 0.39
CA LEU A 383 -25.40 7.10 1.80
C LEU A 383 -26.76 7.72 2.14
N ALA A 384 -27.06 8.93 1.67
CA ALA A 384 -28.37 9.58 1.84
C ALA A 384 -29.50 8.70 1.28
N ARG A 385 -29.37 8.18 0.06
CA ARG A 385 -30.35 7.23 -0.51
C ARG A 385 -30.50 5.95 0.31
N ARG A 386 -29.41 5.46 0.92
CA ARG A 386 -29.47 4.29 1.82
C ARG A 386 -30.17 4.62 3.13
N ILE A 387 -29.98 5.84 3.65
CA ILE A 387 -30.69 6.36 4.82
C ILE A 387 -32.19 6.44 4.51
N GLU A 388 -32.58 7.03 3.38
CA GLU A 388 -33.98 7.11 2.94
C GLU A 388 -34.63 5.72 2.78
N ALA A 389 -33.85 4.70 2.40
CA ALA A 389 -34.30 3.32 2.27
C ALA A 389 -34.31 2.52 3.59
N LEU A 390 -33.94 3.13 4.72
CA LEU A 390 -33.90 2.43 6.01
C LEU A 390 -35.29 1.93 6.43
N THR A 391 -35.29 0.72 6.95
CA THR A 391 -36.45 0.08 7.57
C THR A 391 -36.07 -0.41 8.97
N MET A 392 -37.06 -0.82 9.76
CA MET A 392 -36.83 -1.39 11.10
C MET A 392 -36.01 -2.70 11.10
N HIS A 393 -35.81 -3.33 9.94
CA HIS A 393 -35.05 -4.58 9.78
C HIS A 393 -33.68 -4.37 9.12
N SER A 394 -33.28 -3.11 8.88
CA SER A 394 -32.01 -2.79 8.22
C SER A 394 -30.81 -3.03 9.15
N VAL A 395 -29.71 -3.53 8.57
CA VAL A 395 -28.41 -3.63 9.27
C VAL A 395 -27.70 -2.28 9.22
N LEU A 396 -27.42 -1.69 10.38
CA LEU A 396 -26.95 -0.31 10.49
C LEU A 396 -25.43 -0.15 10.63
N ASP A 397 -24.70 -1.16 11.12
CA ASP A 397 -23.26 -1.05 11.40
C ASP A 397 -22.43 -0.54 10.20
N PRO A 398 -22.58 -1.10 8.98
CA PRO A 398 -21.84 -0.61 7.81
C PRO A 398 -22.25 0.81 7.38
N LEU A 399 -23.49 1.23 7.65
CA LEU A 399 -23.96 2.57 7.32
C LEU A 399 -23.39 3.60 8.31
N ILE A 400 -23.41 3.28 9.60
CA ILE A 400 -22.87 4.13 10.67
C ILE A 400 -21.38 4.37 10.46
N GLU A 401 -20.61 3.33 10.14
CA GLU A 401 -19.18 3.45 9.86
C GLU A 401 -18.90 4.44 8.71
N ARG A 402 -19.68 4.35 7.63
CA ARG A 402 -19.53 5.21 6.44
C ARG A 402 -19.97 6.66 6.69
N VAL A 403 -21.06 6.87 7.42
CA VAL A 403 -21.52 8.20 7.84
C VAL A 403 -20.49 8.83 8.78
N ARG A 404 -19.93 8.05 9.72
CA ARG A 404 -18.85 8.48 10.61
C ARG A 404 -17.62 8.92 9.82
N PHE A 405 -17.22 8.16 8.80
CA PHE A 405 -16.10 8.54 7.93
C PHE A 405 -16.33 9.88 7.24
N VAL A 406 -17.51 10.12 6.65
CA VAL A 406 -17.83 11.41 6.00
C VAL A 406 -17.74 12.57 7.00
N ASN A 407 -18.28 12.39 8.21
CA ASN A 407 -18.18 13.39 9.28
C ASN A 407 -16.74 13.62 9.74
N GLU A 408 -15.94 12.55 9.89
CA GLU A 408 -14.53 12.63 10.21
C GLU A 408 -13.77 13.41 9.15
N PHE A 409 -13.98 13.08 7.86
CA PHE A 409 -13.39 13.77 6.73
C PHE A 409 -13.65 15.28 6.79
N GLN A 410 -14.91 15.69 6.96
CA GLN A 410 -15.27 17.10 7.07
C GLN A 410 -14.67 17.79 8.29
N ALA A 411 -14.69 17.13 9.45
CA ALA A 411 -14.10 17.67 10.67
C ALA A 411 -12.59 17.90 10.50
N GLN A 412 -11.89 16.99 9.82
CA GLN A 412 -10.46 17.11 9.54
C GLN A 412 -10.13 18.22 8.55
N LEU A 413 -10.97 18.43 7.53
CA LEU A 413 -10.85 19.57 6.61
C LEU A 413 -11.08 20.91 7.33
N ALA A 414 -12.14 20.99 8.15
CA ALA A 414 -12.47 22.20 8.91
C ALA A 414 -11.36 22.60 9.88
N ARG A 415 -10.75 21.63 10.59
CA ARG A 415 -9.59 21.86 11.47
C ARG A 415 -8.39 22.47 10.76
N ARG A 416 -8.25 22.22 9.46
CA ARG A 416 -7.16 22.72 8.61
C ARG A 416 -7.54 23.99 7.85
N GLY A 417 -8.72 24.56 8.10
CA GLY A 417 -9.21 25.75 7.41
C GLY A 417 -9.56 25.52 5.94
N ILE A 418 -9.66 24.27 5.51
CA ILE A 418 -10.01 23.91 4.12
C ILE A 418 -11.53 24.02 3.99
N VAL A 419 -11.99 24.87 3.06
CA VAL A 419 -13.42 25.08 2.82
C VAL A 419 -14.03 23.80 2.25
N SER A 420 -14.79 23.07 3.08
CA SER A 420 -15.61 21.94 2.66
C SER A 420 -16.92 22.45 2.05
N SER A 421 -17.32 21.88 0.92
CA SER A 421 -18.59 22.18 0.27
C SER A 421 -19.77 21.64 1.08
N GLY A 422 -20.33 22.47 1.96
CA GLY A 422 -21.67 22.28 2.53
C GLY A 422 -21.84 21.23 3.63
N LYS A 423 -23.02 21.27 4.27
CA LYS A 423 -23.49 20.22 5.18
C LYS A 423 -23.78 18.97 4.35
N PRO A 424 -23.17 17.81 4.66
CA PRO A 424 -23.28 16.61 3.83
C PRO A 424 -24.66 15.95 3.95
N TRP A 425 -25.37 16.24 5.05
CA TRP A 425 -26.66 15.65 5.39
C TRP A 425 -27.77 16.68 5.34
N ARG A 426 -28.93 16.25 4.85
CA ARG A 426 -30.16 17.04 4.85
C ARG A 426 -30.93 16.80 6.14
N ALA A 427 -31.71 17.79 6.56
CA ALA A 427 -32.60 17.63 7.73
C ALA A 427 -33.63 16.49 7.51
N GLU A 428 -34.01 16.23 6.26
CA GLU A 428 -34.91 15.15 5.87
C GLU A 428 -34.32 13.76 6.19
N ASP A 429 -33.01 13.57 6.00
CA ASP A 429 -32.31 12.31 6.31
C ASP A 429 -32.44 12.00 7.80
N GLY A 430 -32.15 12.98 8.66
CA GLY A 430 -32.28 12.88 10.11
C GLY A 430 -33.72 12.63 10.56
N ASN A 431 -34.69 13.33 9.97
CA ASN A 431 -36.11 13.14 10.26
C ASN A 431 -36.61 11.73 9.88
N HIS A 432 -36.12 11.17 8.78
CA HIS A 432 -36.45 9.79 8.40
C HIS A 432 -35.91 8.78 9.42
N VAL A 433 -34.64 8.92 9.83
CA VAL A 433 -34.05 8.08 10.89
C VAL A 433 -34.86 8.18 12.20
N ALA A 434 -35.23 9.39 12.61
CA ALA A 434 -36.08 9.60 13.78
C ALA A 434 -37.46 8.93 13.63
N THR A 435 -38.03 8.92 12.43
CA THR A 435 -39.31 8.24 12.13
C THR A 435 -39.17 6.72 12.26
N VAL A 436 -38.10 6.13 11.73
CA VAL A 436 -37.80 4.70 11.87
C VAL A 436 -37.58 4.33 13.34
N PHE A 437 -36.85 5.16 14.10
CA PHE A 437 -36.64 4.99 15.54
C PHE A 437 -37.98 4.98 16.30
N ARG A 438 -38.86 5.96 16.07
CA ARG A 438 -40.17 6.04 16.74
C ARG A 438 -41.05 4.84 16.40
N ARG A 439 -41.04 4.39 15.14
CA ARG A 439 -41.78 3.18 14.71
C ARG A 439 -41.26 1.94 15.41
N LEU A 440 -39.95 1.73 15.45
CA LEU A 440 -39.36 0.58 16.14
C LEU A 440 -39.64 0.61 17.64
N SER A 441 -39.50 1.78 18.29
CA SER A 441 -39.82 1.99 19.70
C SER A 441 -41.27 1.61 20.01
N SER A 442 -42.22 1.99 19.15
CA SER A 442 -43.64 1.67 19.33
C SER A 442 -43.97 0.17 19.28
N THR A 443 -43.08 -0.68 18.77
CA THR A 443 -43.28 -2.15 18.78
C THR A 443 -43.13 -2.77 20.16
N GLY A 444 -42.45 -2.10 21.10
CA GLY A 444 -42.24 -2.60 22.45
C GLY A 444 -41.28 -3.80 22.57
N ALA A 445 -40.60 -4.20 21.50
CA ALA A 445 -39.73 -5.38 21.49
C ALA A 445 -38.34 -5.08 22.09
N ALA A 446 -37.99 -5.78 23.17
CA ALA A 446 -36.68 -5.66 23.84
C ALA A 446 -35.49 -5.99 22.91
N GLU A 447 -35.67 -6.94 21.98
CA GLU A 447 -34.66 -7.33 20.99
C GLU A 447 -34.27 -6.19 20.03
N GLY A 448 -35.11 -5.15 19.92
CA GLY A 448 -34.86 -3.96 19.10
C GLY A 448 -33.91 -2.93 19.73
N LEU A 449 -33.49 -3.10 20.99
CA LEU A 449 -32.72 -2.10 21.73
C LEU A 449 -31.39 -1.73 21.04
N ARG A 450 -30.65 -2.70 20.52
CA ARG A 450 -29.42 -2.48 19.75
C ARG A 450 -29.68 -1.57 18.55
N THR A 451 -30.71 -1.88 17.76
CA THR A 451 -31.07 -1.11 16.57
C THR A 451 -31.55 0.30 16.96
N LEU A 452 -32.29 0.45 18.06
CA LEU A 452 -32.69 1.77 18.59
C LEU A 452 -31.46 2.61 18.98
N GLY A 453 -30.48 2.03 19.68
CA GLY A 453 -29.23 2.72 20.03
C GLY A 453 -28.44 3.14 18.79
N GLN A 454 -28.34 2.27 17.80
CA GLN A 454 -27.70 2.55 16.50
C GLN A 454 -28.42 3.65 15.71
N LEU A 455 -29.76 3.67 15.69
CA LEU A 455 -30.54 4.73 15.04
C LEU A 455 -30.38 6.08 15.75
N ALA A 456 -30.30 6.08 17.09
CA ALA A 456 -30.04 7.30 17.85
C ALA A 456 -28.64 7.86 17.56
N ASP A 457 -27.60 7.01 17.58
CA ASP A 457 -26.24 7.39 17.21
C ASP A 457 -26.18 7.93 15.76
N LEU A 458 -26.87 7.27 14.83
CA LEU A 458 -26.94 7.72 13.43
C LEU A 458 -27.60 9.10 13.33
N ALA A 459 -28.72 9.32 14.01
CA ALA A 459 -29.42 10.60 14.00
C ALA A 459 -28.55 11.74 14.58
N ASP A 460 -27.81 11.47 15.66
CA ASP A 460 -26.84 12.41 16.22
C ASP A 460 -25.73 12.74 15.20
N MET A 461 -25.21 11.74 14.46
CA MET A 461 -24.23 11.95 13.38
C MET A 461 -24.77 12.76 12.20
N LEU A 462 -26.07 12.69 11.92
CA LEU A 462 -26.74 13.49 10.89
C LEU A 462 -27.06 14.92 11.37
N SER A 463 -26.58 15.32 12.55
CA SER A 463 -26.90 16.60 13.21
C SER A 463 -28.41 16.79 13.46
N TYR A 464 -29.12 15.69 13.71
CA TYR A 464 -30.54 15.66 14.02
C TYR A 464 -30.80 14.77 15.25
N PRO A 465 -30.37 15.21 16.45
CA PRO A 465 -30.52 14.39 17.65
C PRO A 465 -31.99 14.11 17.94
N ILE A 466 -32.33 12.83 18.15
CA ILE A 466 -33.72 12.44 18.44
C ILE A 466 -34.11 12.99 19.82
N GLU A 467 -35.10 13.86 19.87
CA GLU A 467 -35.65 14.31 21.15
C GLU A 467 -36.31 13.13 21.87
N ILE A 468 -35.82 12.85 23.08
CA ILE A 468 -36.33 11.81 23.98
C ILE A 468 -36.94 12.52 25.18
N THR A 469 -38.18 12.15 25.50
CA THR A 469 -38.96 12.73 26.59
C THR A 469 -39.42 11.64 27.56
N ALA A 470 -39.81 12.03 28.77
CA ALA A 470 -40.38 11.08 29.73
C ALA A 470 -41.76 10.52 29.30
N LEU A 471 -42.36 11.07 28.23
CA LEU A 471 -43.61 10.60 27.64
C LEU A 471 -43.40 9.47 26.63
N ASP A 472 -42.15 9.12 26.30
CA ASP A 472 -41.83 8.00 25.41
C ASP A 472 -41.94 6.66 26.15
N ILE A 473 -43.16 6.36 26.64
CA ILE A 473 -43.49 5.22 27.51
C ILE A 473 -43.11 3.88 26.86
N ALA A 474 -43.26 3.75 25.55
CA ALA A 474 -42.87 2.56 24.80
C ALA A 474 -41.34 2.32 24.85
N LEU A 475 -40.54 3.39 24.71
CA LEU A 475 -39.09 3.31 24.81
C LEU A 475 -38.64 2.95 26.23
N ALA A 476 -39.28 3.55 27.24
CA ALA A 476 -39.02 3.25 28.64
C ALA A 476 -39.31 1.76 28.94
N SER A 477 -40.41 1.22 28.42
CA SER A 477 -40.79 -0.19 28.59
C SER A 477 -39.81 -1.15 27.92
N VAL A 478 -39.31 -0.82 26.72
CA VAL A 478 -38.28 -1.61 26.01
C VAL A 478 -36.99 -1.69 26.84
N ILE A 479 -36.52 -0.55 27.36
CA ILE A 479 -35.30 -0.50 28.16
C ILE A 479 -35.48 -1.21 29.49
N GLU A 480 -36.62 -1.01 30.18
CA GLU A 480 -36.93 -1.71 31.41
C GLU A 480 -36.90 -3.23 31.23
N ALA A 481 -37.51 -3.74 30.16
CA ALA A 481 -37.52 -5.16 29.84
C ALA A 481 -36.09 -5.68 29.60
N ALA A 482 -35.26 -4.94 28.87
CA ALA A 482 -33.87 -5.31 28.60
C ALA A 482 -33.00 -5.31 29.89
N LEU A 483 -33.16 -4.31 30.76
CA LEU A 483 -32.48 -4.23 32.06
C LEU A 483 -32.83 -5.42 32.95
N ARG A 484 -34.11 -5.79 33.02
CA ARG A 484 -34.58 -6.95 33.80
C ARG A 484 -34.02 -8.27 33.28
N GLN A 485 -33.73 -8.37 31.99
CA GLN A 485 -33.12 -9.56 31.37
C GLN A 485 -31.61 -9.68 31.62
N GLN A 486 -30.98 -8.69 32.29
CA GLN A 486 -29.54 -8.68 32.63
C GLN A 486 -28.60 -8.94 31.45
N GLN A 487 -28.93 -8.41 30.28
CA GLN A 487 -28.09 -8.53 29.09
C GLN A 487 -26.87 -7.61 29.18
N THR A 488 -25.76 -8.02 28.56
CA THR A 488 -24.60 -7.13 28.35
C THR A 488 -24.91 -6.15 27.23
N PHE A 489 -24.84 -4.85 27.52
CA PHE A 489 -25.13 -3.79 26.54
C PHE A 489 -23.85 -3.35 25.80
N GLY A 490 -23.97 -3.15 24.49
CA GLY A 490 -22.98 -2.47 23.68
C GLY A 490 -22.93 -0.96 23.95
N ALA A 491 -21.96 -0.27 23.34
CA ALA A 491 -21.75 1.15 23.56
C ALA A 491 -22.94 2.03 23.11
N ALA A 492 -23.59 1.68 21.99
CA ALA A 492 -24.76 2.41 21.48
C ALA A 492 -25.99 2.25 22.38
N GLU A 493 -26.21 1.04 22.89
CA GLU A 493 -27.30 0.72 23.82
C GLU A 493 -27.11 1.47 25.14
N THR A 494 -25.88 1.42 25.69
CA THR A 494 -25.53 2.11 26.94
C THR A 494 -25.80 3.61 26.84
N ARG A 495 -25.38 4.27 25.75
CA ARG A 495 -25.66 5.71 25.53
C ARG A 495 -27.15 6.02 25.49
N LEU A 496 -27.94 5.18 24.82
CA LEU A 496 -29.39 5.36 24.75
C LEU A 496 -30.05 5.16 26.13
N ILE A 497 -29.67 4.12 26.85
CA ILE A 497 -30.14 3.82 28.21
C ILE A 497 -29.84 5.01 29.14
N ASP A 498 -28.60 5.50 29.15
CA ASP A 498 -28.18 6.63 29.97
C ASP A 498 -28.99 7.89 29.66
N ARG A 499 -29.23 8.18 28.37
CA ARG A 499 -30.02 9.33 27.91
C ARG A 499 -31.47 9.24 28.39
N VAL A 500 -32.10 8.08 28.29
CA VAL A 500 -33.48 7.87 28.76
C VAL A 500 -33.55 7.96 30.28
N ILE A 501 -32.65 7.32 31.01
CA ILE A 501 -32.59 7.38 32.49
C ILE A 501 -32.40 8.82 32.97
N ALA A 502 -31.54 9.60 32.32
CA ALA A 502 -31.32 11.00 32.66
C ALA A 502 -32.61 11.83 32.53
N VAL A 503 -33.30 11.72 31.40
CA VAL A 503 -34.57 12.42 31.15
C VAL A 503 -35.66 11.98 32.14
N SER A 504 -35.79 10.67 32.40
CA SER A 504 -36.70 10.11 33.38
C SER A 504 -36.41 10.57 34.81
N SER A 505 -35.13 10.65 35.19
CA SER A 505 -34.70 11.14 36.51
C SER A 505 -35.01 12.63 36.68
N ASP A 506 -34.77 13.44 35.65
CA ASP A 506 -35.07 14.87 35.67
C ASP A 506 -36.58 15.13 35.73
N GLU A 507 -37.38 14.35 35.00
CA GLU A 507 -38.84 14.43 35.08
C GLU A 507 -39.35 14.09 36.49
N ARG A 508 -38.83 13.01 37.11
CA ARG A 508 -39.18 12.65 38.50
C ARG A 508 -38.82 13.77 39.49
N LYS A 509 -37.73 14.51 39.27
CA LYS A 509 -37.35 15.67 40.09
C LYS A 509 -38.29 16.86 39.89
N ARG A 510 -38.74 17.10 38.66
CA ARG A 510 -39.63 18.23 38.32
C ARG A 510 -41.07 17.99 38.77
N CYS A 511 -41.56 16.77 38.64
CA CYS A 511 -42.96 16.43 38.88
C CYS A 511 -43.19 15.95 40.31
N ARG A 512 -43.51 16.90 41.19
CA ARG A 512 -43.62 16.71 42.64
C ARG A 512 -44.84 15.91 43.11
N TRP A 513 -45.86 15.74 42.26
CA TRP A 513 -47.17 15.20 42.65
C TRP A 513 -47.66 14.02 41.79
N TRP A 514 -47.07 13.79 40.61
CA TRP A 514 -47.44 12.69 39.73
C TRP A 514 -46.31 12.38 38.74
N VAL A 515 -45.92 11.11 38.62
CA VAL A 515 -44.93 10.60 37.66
C VAL A 515 -45.52 9.35 37.02
N ALA A 516 -45.33 9.17 35.71
CA ALA A 516 -45.82 7.99 35.00
C ALA A 516 -45.29 6.69 35.65
N PRO A 517 -46.12 5.66 35.87
CA PRO A 517 -45.69 4.40 36.48
C PRO A 517 -44.46 3.77 35.78
N GLU A 518 -44.41 3.88 34.46
CA GLU A 518 -43.35 3.31 33.62
C GLU A 518 -42.00 4.01 33.82
N VAL A 519 -42.02 5.29 34.18
CA VAL A 519 -40.81 6.04 34.56
C VAL A 519 -40.28 5.54 35.92
N VAL A 520 -41.18 5.22 36.85
CA VAL A 520 -40.79 4.68 38.16
C VAL A 520 -40.21 3.29 38.02
N THR A 521 -40.87 2.39 37.27
CA THR A 521 -40.41 1.01 37.07
C THR A 521 -39.08 0.94 36.31
N LEU A 522 -38.87 1.82 35.33
CA LEU A 522 -37.59 1.97 34.65
C LEU A 522 -36.46 2.36 35.61
N LEU A 523 -36.66 3.40 36.42
CA LEU A 523 -35.62 3.88 37.36
C LEU A 523 -35.29 2.82 38.42
N ASP A 524 -36.30 2.10 38.92
CA ASP A 524 -36.08 0.98 39.86
C ASP A 524 -35.32 -0.18 39.19
N ALA A 525 -35.59 -0.47 37.92
CA ALA A 525 -34.86 -1.49 37.16
C ALA A 525 -33.41 -1.07 36.88
N ALA A 526 -33.17 0.21 36.61
CA ALA A 526 -31.83 0.77 36.44
C ALA A 526 -31.01 0.70 37.74
N GLU A 527 -31.60 1.08 38.87
CA GLU A 527 -30.96 1.00 40.19
C GLU A 527 -30.56 -0.44 40.54
N LYS A 528 -31.45 -1.41 40.30
CA LYS A 528 -31.17 -2.85 40.50
C LYS A 528 -30.07 -3.39 39.59
N SER A 529 -29.91 -2.80 38.41
CA SER A 529 -28.89 -3.20 37.43
C SER A 529 -27.54 -2.48 37.65
N GLY A 530 -27.43 -1.64 38.70
CA GLY A 530 -26.22 -0.88 39.00
C GLY A 530 -25.98 0.32 38.08
N ILE A 531 -26.95 0.67 37.23
CA ILE A 531 -26.89 1.87 36.39
C ILE A 531 -27.43 3.02 37.22
N ALA A 532 -26.53 3.75 37.87
CA ALA A 532 -26.90 4.85 38.73
C ALA A 532 -27.49 5.99 37.88
N GLY A 533 -28.81 6.17 37.92
CA GLY A 533 -29.40 7.49 37.69
C GLY A 533 -28.72 8.47 38.65
N THR A 534 -28.30 9.63 38.17
CA THR A 534 -27.57 10.63 38.96
C THR A 534 -28.36 11.05 40.20
N ALA A 535 -28.16 10.30 41.27
CA ALA A 535 -28.73 10.46 42.59
C ALA A 535 -27.72 9.92 43.62
N LYS A 536 -26.63 10.66 43.81
CA LYS A 536 -26.06 10.73 45.16
C LYS A 536 -27.03 11.57 45.98
N LYS A 537 -27.54 10.95 47.05
CA LYS A 537 -28.39 11.55 48.09
C LYS A 537 -27.82 12.87 48.60
#